data_AF-A0A528E514-F1
#
_entry.id   AF-A0A528E514-F1
#
_cell.length_a   1.000
_cell.length_b   1.000
_cell.length_c   1.000
_cell.angle_alpha   90.00
_cell.angle_beta   90.00
_cell.angle_gamma   90.00
#
_symmetry.space_group_name_H-M   'P 1'
#
loop_
_entity.id
_entity.type
_entity.pdbx_description
1 polymer ?
#
loop_
_entity_poly.entity_id
_entity_poly.type
_entity_poly.pdbx_seq_one_letter_code
_entity_poly.pdbx_strand_id
1 'polypeptide(L)'
;MSIPSLSDYMVSVERRVASTTPDTEAELAQTLLAVSTAKTATDEDLFNCIAFGRGCHALAESCREQGDQDGADLYHAFGQDLLTKATCMLAELMAIGIHRLELVRH
;
A
#
# COMPACT_ATOMS: atom_id res chain seq x y z
N MET A 1 -24.21 -9.90 7.30
CA MET A 1 -23.07 -9.14 6.75
C MET A 1 -21.90 -10.10 6.60
N SER A 2 -21.35 -10.26 5.41
CA SER A 2 -20.11 -11.02 5.20
C SER A 2 -18.94 -10.17 5.69
N ILE A 3 -17.99 -10.77 6.38
CA ILE A 3 -16.70 -10.12 6.64
C ILE A 3 -16.04 -9.91 5.26
N PRO A 4 -15.59 -8.70 4.92
CA PRO A 4 -14.92 -8.45 3.64
C PRO A 4 -13.67 -9.33 3.52
N SER A 5 -13.45 -9.92 2.35
CA SER A 5 -12.18 -10.57 2.07
C SER A 5 -11.06 -9.54 1.97
N LEU A 6 -9.81 -9.99 2.10
CA LEU A 6 -8.65 -9.14 1.83
C LEU A 6 -8.70 -8.53 0.42
N SER A 7 -9.18 -9.30 -0.57
CA SER A 7 -9.37 -8.80 -1.94
C SER A 7 -10.40 -7.66 -1.98
N ASP A 8 -11.49 -7.76 -1.23
CA ASP A 8 -12.51 -6.71 -1.15
C ASP A 8 -11.96 -5.44 -0.51
N TYR A 9 -11.12 -5.60 0.52
CA TYR A 9 -10.42 -4.48 1.16
C TYR A 9 -9.45 -3.79 0.21
N MET A 10 -8.62 -4.55 -0.51
CA MET A 10 -7.66 -4.00 -1.47
C MET A 10 -8.35 -3.22 -2.60
N VAL A 11 -9.45 -3.75 -3.13
CA VAL A 11 -10.25 -3.07 -4.16
C VAL A 11 -10.92 -1.80 -3.61
N SER A 12 -11.33 -1.80 -2.34
CA SER A 12 -11.89 -0.63 -1.68
C SER A 12 -10.87 0.50 -1.53
N VAL A 13 -9.64 0.18 -1.08
CA VAL A 13 -8.55 1.15 -0.96
C VAL A 13 -8.14 1.68 -2.33
N GLU A 14 -8.00 0.82 -3.33
CA GLU A 14 -7.69 1.21 -4.72
C GLU A 14 -8.72 2.22 -5.25
N ARG A 15 -10.02 1.94 -5.08
CA ARG A 15 -11.08 2.89 -5.47
C ARG A 15 -11.00 4.21 -4.72
N ARG A 16 -10.72 4.19 -3.42
CA ARG A 16 -10.57 5.42 -2.62
C ARG A 16 -9.44 6.29 -3.16
N VAL A 17 -8.29 5.69 -3.44
CA VAL A 17 -7.13 6.40 -3.98
C VAL A 17 -7.43 6.93 -5.39
N ALA A 18 -8.07 6.14 -6.26
CA ALA A 18 -8.47 6.56 -7.59
C ALA A 18 -9.56 7.66 -7.61
N SER A 19 -10.38 7.74 -6.56
CA SER A 19 -11.42 8.77 -6.41
C SER A 19 -10.95 10.07 -5.79
N THR A 20 -9.64 10.22 -5.54
CA THR A 20 -9.09 11.38 -4.85
C THR A 20 -9.33 12.65 -5.66
N THR A 21 -9.82 13.67 -4.96
CA THR A 21 -10.06 15.03 -5.44
C THR A 21 -9.10 15.99 -4.76
N PRO A 22 -8.94 17.23 -5.25
CA PRO A 22 -8.12 18.25 -4.58
C PRO A 22 -8.50 18.47 -3.11
N ASP A 23 -9.79 18.34 -2.76
CA ASP A 23 -10.29 18.50 -1.40
C ASP A 23 -9.92 17.33 -0.46
N THR A 24 -9.58 16.16 -1.02
CA THR A 24 -9.25 14.93 -0.28
C THR A 24 -7.78 14.53 -0.40
N GLU A 25 -7.01 15.26 -1.21
CA GLU A 25 -5.59 15.01 -1.48
C GLU A 25 -4.72 15.11 -0.22
N ALA A 26 -4.99 16.06 0.66
CA ALA A 26 -4.25 16.22 1.92
C ALA A 26 -4.47 15.04 2.89
N GLU A 27 -5.67 14.46 2.91
CA GLU A 27 -6.00 13.29 3.73
C GLU A 27 -5.36 12.03 3.15
N LEU A 28 -5.36 11.89 1.83
CA LEU A 28 -4.62 10.83 1.15
C LEU A 28 -3.12 10.95 1.45
N ALA A 29 -2.53 12.14 1.33
CA ALA A 29 -1.11 12.37 1.58
C ALA A 29 -0.72 11.99 3.02
N GLN A 30 -1.53 12.34 4.01
CA GLN A 30 -1.31 11.93 5.41
C GLN A 30 -1.40 10.41 5.59
N THR A 31 -2.37 9.78 4.94
CA THR A 31 -2.54 8.32 5.01
C THR A 31 -1.36 7.59 4.36
N LEU A 32 -0.93 8.05 3.19
CA LEU A 32 0.25 7.55 2.49
C LEU A 32 1.53 7.70 3.33
N LEU A 33 1.71 8.85 4.00
CA LEU A 33 2.84 9.10 4.89
C LEU A 33 2.83 8.17 6.11
N ALA A 34 1.66 7.91 6.70
CA ALA A 34 1.53 7.00 7.83
C ALA A 34 1.94 5.56 7.44
N VAL A 35 1.48 5.09 6.28
CA VAL A 35 1.81 3.75 5.77
C VAL A 35 3.29 3.65 5.38
N SER A 36 3.84 4.66 4.72
CA SER A 36 5.25 4.68 4.31
C SER A 36 6.21 4.79 5.49
N THR A 37 5.78 5.33 6.63
CA THR A 37 6.61 5.48 7.85
C THR A 37 6.34 4.41 8.93
N ALA A 38 5.38 3.51 8.73
CA ALA A 38 5.09 2.41 9.64
C ALA A 38 6.35 1.57 9.92
N LYS A 39 6.65 1.38 11.22
CA LYS A 39 7.86 0.70 11.73
C LYS A 39 7.63 -0.77 12.11
N THR A 40 6.38 -1.22 12.07
CA THR A 40 6.00 -2.59 12.41
C THR A 40 5.59 -3.32 11.14
N ALA A 41 6.11 -4.52 10.92
CA ALA A 41 5.56 -5.43 9.93
C ALA A 41 4.34 -6.13 10.55
N THR A 42 3.20 -5.44 10.58
CA THR A 42 1.91 -6.10 10.83
C THR A 42 1.30 -6.52 9.50
N ASP A 43 0.38 -7.49 9.53
CA ASP A 43 -0.36 -7.88 8.33
C ASP A 43 -1.12 -6.68 7.73
N GLU A 44 -1.66 -5.81 8.58
CA GLU A 44 -2.35 -4.58 8.17
C GLU A 44 -1.41 -3.60 7.45
N ASP A 45 -0.22 -3.36 8.00
CA ASP A 45 0.79 -2.49 7.39
C ASP A 45 1.26 -3.02 6.02
N LEU A 46 1.46 -4.35 5.91
CA LEU A 46 1.79 -5.02 4.66
C LEU A 46 0.68 -4.82 3.60
N PHE A 47 -0.58 -5.05 3.97
CA PHE A 47 -1.70 -4.89 3.05
C PHE A 47 -1.93 -3.44 2.65
N ASN A 48 -1.74 -2.50 3.58
CA ASN A 48 -1.77 -1.09 3.29
C ASN A 48 -0.70 -0.71 2.27
N CYS A 49 0.54 -1.15 2.44
CA CYS A 49 1.61 -0.87 1.45
C CYS A 49 1.23 -1.37 0.05
N ILE A 50 0.67 -2.58 -0.08
CA ILE A 50 0.25 -3.11 -1.39
C ILE A 50 -0.92 -2.30 -1.96
N ALA A 51 -1.94 -2.03 -1.16
CA ALA A 51 -3.16 -1.38 -1.61
C ALA A 51 -2.91 0.09 -2.01
N PHE A 52 -2.14 0.83 -1.22
CA PHE A 52 -1.72 2.19 -1.55
C PHE A 52 -0.75 2.20 -2.72
N GLY A 53 0.18 1.24 -2.82
CA GLY A 53 1.08 1.14 -3.98
C GLY A 53 0.32 0.97 -5.30
N ARG A 54 -0.73 0.13 -5.32
CA ARG A 54 -1.64 0.01 -6.48
C ARG A 54 -2.40 1.31 -6.76
N GLY A 55 -2.92 1.96 -5.73
CA GLY A 55 -3.61 3.25 -5.87
C GLY A 55 -2.71 4.33 -6.48
N CYS A 56 -1.43 4.38 -6.07
CA CYS A 56 -0.45 5.29 -6.66
C CYS A 56 -0.20 4.99 -8.14
N HIS A 57 -0.15 3.73 -8.57
CA HIS A 57 -0.06 3.42 -9.99
C HIS A 57 -1.29 3.86 -10.79
N ALA A 58 -2.50 3.71 -10.22
CA ALA A 58 -3.73 4.20 -10.87
C ALA A 58 -3.75 5.74 -10.99
N LEU A 59 -3.29 6.46 -9.97
CA LEU A 59 -3.11 7.91 -10.04
C LEU A 59 -2.05 8.31 -11.07
N ALA A 60 -0.95 7.56 -11.15
CA ALA A 60 0.07 7.80 -12.16
C ALA A 60 -0.48 7.66 -13.58
N GLU A 61 -1.33 6.66 -13.84
CA GLU A 61 -2.04 6.52 -15.11
C GLU A 61 -2.97 7.70 -15.38
N SER A 62 -3.76 8.13 -14.39
CA SER A 62 -4.63 9.30 -14.54
C SER A 62 -3.85 10.59 -14.82
N CYS A 63 -2.72 10.81 -14.17
CA CYS A 63 -1.82 11.93 -14.47
C CYS A 63 -1.32 11.88 -15.92
N ARG A 64 -0.91 10.70 -16.42
CA ARG A 64 -0.49 10.54 -17.84
C ARG A 64 -1.62 10.90 -18.80
N GLU A 65 -2.85 10.46 -18.52
CA GLU A 65 -4.03 10.76 -19.34
C GLU A 65 -4.34 12.27 -19.38
N GLN A 66 -4.05 12.98 -18.29
CA GLN A 66 -4.22 14.44 -18.17
C GLN A 66 -3.04 15.24 -18.74
N GLY A 67 -1.95 14.58 -19.16
CA GLY A 67 -0.74 15.21 -19.64
C GLY A 67 0.22 15.71 -18.55
N ASP A 68 -0.07 15.39 -17.28
CA ASP A 68 0.78 15.68 -16.12
C ASP A 68 1.86 14.60 -15.97
N GLN A 69 3.01 14.81 -16.62
CA GLN A 69 4.12 13.84 -16.58
C GLN A 69 4.84 13.83 -15.23
N ASP A 70 4.98 14.98 -14.57
CA ASP A 70 5.68 15.09 -13.29
C ASP A 70 4.90 14.36 -12.19
N GLY A 71 3.57 14.55 -12.14
CA GLY A 71 2.69 13.80 -11.23
C GLY A 71 2.70 12.30 -11.53
N ALA A 72 2.70 11.92 -12.81
CA ALA A 72 2.78 10.53 -13.21
C ALA A 72 4.05 9.83 -12.71
N ASP A 73 5.21 10.46 -12.87
CA ASP A 73 6.48 9.90 -12.43
C ASP A 73 6.58 9.84 -10.90
N LEU A 74 6.08 10.88 -10.21
CA LEU A 74 6.01 10.91 -8.74
C LEU A 74 5.17 9.76 -8.20
N TYR A 75 3.92 9.63 -8.65
CA TYR A 75 3.02 8.59 -8.16
C TYR A 75 3.47 7.19 -8.57
N HIS A 76 4.11 7.05 -9.73
CA HIS A 76 4.70 5.78 -10.13
C HIS A 76 5.85 5.37 -9.19
N ALA A 77 6.81 6.27 -8.95
CA ALA A 77 7.94 6.02 -8.07
C ALA A 77 7.48 5.72 -6.62
N PHE A 78 6.50 6.46 -6.14
CA PHE A 78 5.94 6.23 -4.80
C PHE A 78 5.23 4.88 -4.69
N GLY A 79 4.51 4.46 -5.74
CA GLY A 79 3.92 3.12 -5.81
C GLY A 79 4.97 2.00 -5.77
N GLN A 80 6.08 2.16 -6.49
CA GLN A 80 7.20 1.20 -6.46
C GLN A 80 7.87 1.10 -5.09
N ASP A 81 8.03 2.23 -4.38
CA ASP A 81 8.61 2.25 -3.03
C ASP A 81 7.72 1.49 -2.03
N LEU A 82 6.41 1.72 -2.07
CA LEU A 82 5.45 1.00 -1.23
C LEU A 82 5.44 -0.51 -1.50
N LEU A 83 5.53 -0.94 -2.76
CA LEU A 83 5.63 -2.36 -3.09
C LEU A 83 6.96 -2.98 -2.65
N THR A 84 8.06 -2.23 -2.74
CA THR A 84 9.36 -2.65 -2.22
C THR A 84 9.29 -2.84 -0.71
N LYS A 85 8.69 -1.86 0.00
CA LYS A 85 8.47 -1.94 1.44
C LYS A 85 7.58 -3.13 1.83
N ALA A 86 6.51 -3.39 1.07
CA ALA A 86 5.66 -4.56 1.26
C ALA A 86 6.46 -5.87 1.14
N THR A 87 7.38 -5.95 0.17
CA THR A 87 8.25 -7.13 0.00
C THR A 87 9.18 -7.33 1.20
N CYS A 88 9.73 -6.24 1.76
CA CYS A 88 10.52 -6.30 2.99
C CYS A 88 9.68 -6.77 4.19
N MET A 89 8.49 -6.21 4.39
CA MET A 89 7.57 -6.60 5.47
C MET A 89 7.17 -8.07 5.37
N LEU A 90 6.94 -8.58 4.16
CA LEU A 90 6.65 -10.00 3.96
C LEU A 90 7.83 -10.89 4.38
N ALA A 91 9.06 -10.51 4.03
CA ALA A 91 10.26 -11.25 4.43
C ALA A 91 10.44 -11.26 5.97
N GLU A 92 10.18 -10.15 6.64
CA GLU A 92 10.21 -10.03 8.10
C GLU A 92 9.15 -10.93 8.76
N LEU A 93 7.91 -10.90 8.27
CA LEU A 93 6.82 -11.75 8.77
C LEU A 93 7.11 -13.24 8.58
N MET A 94 7.69 -13.62 7.44
CA MET A 94 8.13 -14.99 7.18
C MET A 94 9.22 -15.43 8.16
N ALA A 95 10.22 -14.59 8.42
CA ALA A 95 11.29 -14.88 9.37
C ALA A 95 10.74 -15.08 10.80
N ILE A 96 9.78 -14.24 11.23
CA ILE A 96 9.09 -14.40 12.51
C ILE A 96 8.32 -15.72 12.56
N GLY A 97 7.60 -16.07 11.49
CA GLY A 97 6.84 -17.32 11.39
C GLY A 97 7.73 -18.56 11.50
N ILE A 98 8.85 -18.60 10.76
CA ILE A 98 9.82 -19.70 10.81
C ILE A 98 10.39 -19.86 12.22
N HIS A 99 10.83 -18.77 12.84
CA HIS A 99 11.40 -18.81 14.18
C HIS A 99 10.40 -19.35 15.22
N ARG A 100 9.12 -18.97 15.12
CA ARG A 100 8.06 -19.50 16.00
C ARG A 100 7.81 -20.99 15.77
N LEU A 101 7.86 -21.48 14.54
CA LEU A 101 7.69 -22.90 14.23
C LEU A 101 8.85 -23.75 14.80
N GLU A 102 10.08 -23.24 14.80
CA GLU A 102 11.22 -23.91 15.44
C GLU A 102 11.07 -23.98 16.97
N LEU A 103 10.58 -22.92 17.60
CA LEU A 103 10.32 -22.90 19.06
C LEU A 103 9.22 -23.88 19.50
N VAL A 104 8.20 -24.13 18.67
CA VAL A 104 7.11 -25.09 18.98
C VAL A 104 7.55 -26.55 18.81
N ARG A 105 8.67 -26.80 18.12
CA ARG A 105 9.15 -28.14 17.80
C ARG A 105 10.10 -28.74 18.86
N HIS A 106 10.48 -27.94 19.86
CA HIS A 106 11.35 -28.31 21.00
C HIS A 106 10.57 -28.40 22.31
#